data_AF-A0AAU9JH06-F1
#
_entry.id   AF-A0AAU9JH06-F1
#
_cell.length_a   1.000
_cell.length_b   1.000
_cell.length_c   1.000
_cell.angle_alpha   90.00
_cell.angle_beta   90.00
_cell.angle_gamma   90.00
#
_symmetry.space_group_name_H-M   'P 1'
#
loop_
_entity.id
_entity.type
_entity.pdbx_description
1 polymer ?
#
loop_
_entity_poly.entity_id
_entity_poly.type
_entity_poly.pdbx_seq_one_letter_code
_entity_poly.pdbx_strand_id
1 'polypeptide(L)'
;METNENHIERSNIRRGSAISESALVTIESLADPSINTQAWKDDTNCIVCHCKFGKGINQASKYFCKFCFRGVCANCSENRFPIVGLKDPQRCCDNCYENQSKSNDGGILDRRSYSLHSNPNDSLKEKIKTVALLAYEERNKRKEIGNKIKILEENIKEAETEINELKNNKNIKRKENFERKIDDLMHENEFLKNEKNTLKEDLSEKDEKIAKLQRTIRNLEQEGQEKDILNKKLEEKNKELKQWLKKLENERIADTQQIMDGLQILKLQLEEEQKQNKKLIDALQNKEKEEKEFLKVKEIEKINAQREKMIKSTVNLSVCESPDEIIKEDKCKCQIF
;
A
#
# COMPACT_ATOMS: atom_id res chain seq x y z
N MET A 1 -4.58 -19.30 5.96
CA MET A 1 -5.71 -19.08 6.88
C MET A 1 -6.28 -17.71 6.55
N GLU A 2 -7.62 -17.61 6.57
CA GLU A 2 -8.48 -16.48 6.18
C GLU A 2 -8.89 -16.42 4.70
N THR A 3 -10.02 -17.08 4.44
CA THR A 3 -10.89 -16.94 3.28
C THR A 3 -11.82 -15.75 3.49
N ASN A 4 -11.79 -14.76 2.60
CA ASN A 4 -12.73 -13.64 2.62
C ASN A 4 -13.76 -13.80 1.49
N GLU A 5 -14.94 -14.28 1.87
CA GLU A 5 -16.12 -14.44 1.01
C GLU A 5 -16.77 -13.07 0.78
N ASN A 6 -16.72 -12.56 -0.44
CA ASN A 6 -17.51 -11.39 -0.82
C ASN A 6 -18.88 -11.82 -1.34
N HIS A 7 -19.86 -11.58 -0.47
CA HIS A 7 -21.29 -11.75 -0.61
C HIS A 7 -21.83 -10.93 -1.79
N ILE A 8 -22.52 -11.59 -2.71
CA ILE A 8 -23.26 -10.99 -3.82
C ILE A 8 -24.61 -10.48 -3.28
N GLU A 9 -24.83 -9.17 -3.26
CA GLU A 9 -26.16 -8.57 -3.07
C GLU A 9 -26.89 -8.51 -4.42
N ARG A 10 -27.93 -9.34 -4.58
CA ARG A 10 -28.88 -9.28 -5.69
C ARG A 10 -30.00 -8.31 -5.32
N SER A 11 -29.99 -7.11 -5.90
CA SER A 11 -31.09 -6.16 -5.82
C SER A 11 -32.29 -6.63 -6.66
N ASN A 12 -33.42 -6.91 -6.00
CA ASN A 12 -34.70 -7.22 -6.62
C ASN A 12 -35.35 -5.97 -7.23
N ILE A 13 -35.26 -5.81 -8.55
CA ILE A 13 -36.03 -4.81 -9.30
C ILE A 13 -37.41 -5.38 -9.60
N ARG A 14 -38.45 -4.79 -8.99
CA ARG A 14 -39.87 -5.09 -9.23
C ARG A 14 -40.28 -4.58 -10.61
N ARG A 15 -40.89 -5.47 -11.40
CA ARG A 15 -41.54 -5.19 -12.69
C ARG A 15 -42.72 -4.24 -12.49
N GLY A 16 -42.70 -3.09 -13.14
CA GLY A 16 -43.85 -2.21 -13.30
C GLY A 16 -44.66 -2.61 -14.53
N SER A 17 -45.90 -3.02 -14.30
CA SER A 17 -46.91 -3.33 -15.32
C SER A 17 -47.26 -2.13 -16.19
N ALA A 18 -47.45 -2.40 -17.47
CA ALA A 18 -48.17 -1.56 -18.41
C ALA A 18 -49.64 -1.42 -17.98
N ILE A 19 -50.22 -0.22 -18.16
CA ILE A 19 -51.67 -0.05 -18.25
C ILE A 19 -51.95 0.81 -19.49
N SER A 20 -52.82 0.26 -20.32
CA SER A 20 -53.30 0.75 -21.61
C SER A 20 -54.51 1.68 -21.47
N GLU A 21 -54.83 2.26 -22.62
CA GLU A 21 -55.84 3.25 -22.96
C GLU A 21 -57.31 2.78 -22.83
N SER A 22 -58.18 3.75 -22.51
CA SER A 22 -59.60 3.95 -22.88
C SER A 22 -60.66 2.86 -22.66
N ALA A 23 -61.77 3.23 -21.99
CA ALA A 23 -63.13 2.88 -22.43
C ALA A 23 -64.22 3.70 -21.68
N LEU A 24 -65.29 3.97 -22.41
CA LEU A 24 -66.47 4.76 -22.06
C LEU A 24 -67.23 4.24 -20.83
N VAL A 25 -67.70 5.18 -20.00
CA VAL A 25 -68.58 4.94 -18.85
C VAL A 25 -70.04 5.01 -19.30
N THR A 26 -70.73 3.87 -19.29
CA THR A 26 -72.19 3.78 -19.40
C THR A 26 -72.84 3.99 -18.03
N ILE A 27 -74.03 4.60 -18.02
CA ILE A 27 -74.78 5.05 -16.84
C ILE A 27 -75.13 3.90 -15.85
N GLU A 28 -75.05 2.64 -16.26
CA GLU A 28 -75.20 1.45 -15.38
C GLU A 28 -74.00 1.21 -14.45
N SER A 29 -72.83 1.82 -14.70
CA SER A 29 -71.65 1.66 -13.82
C SER A 29 -71.70 2.52 -12.54
N LEU A 30 -72.77 3.30 -12.32
CA LEU A 30 -72.93 4.14 -11.12
C LEU A 30 -73.40 3.37 -9.89
N ALA A 31 -73.73 2.08 -10.03
CA ALA A 31 -74.18 1.22 -8.94
C ALA A 31 -73.07 0.36 -8.30
N ASP A 32 -71.84 0.35 -8.85
CA ASP A 32 -70.69 -0.28 -8.21
C ASP A 32 -69.84 0.79 -7.48
N PRO A 33 -69.81 0.80 -6.13
CA PRO A 33 -69.07 1.77 -5.35
C PRO A 33 -67.54 1.68 -5.51
N SER A 34 -67.00 0.70 -6.25
CA SER A 34 -65.59 0.65 -6.63
C SER A 34 -65.23 1.52 -7.86
N ILE A 35 -66.22 2.05 -8.59
CA ILE A 35 -66.05 2.68 -9.91
C ILE A 35 -66.60 4.12 -9.97
N ASN A 36 -66.57 4.86 -8.85
CA ASN A 36 -66.79 6.32 -8.89
C ASN A 36 -65.45 7.05 -8.82
N THR A 37 -65.09 7.73 -9.91
CA THR A 37 -63.80 8.36 -10.23
C THR A 37 -63.59 9.74 -9.60
N GLN A 38 -64.12 10.00 -8.41
CA GLN A 38 -63.42 10.91 -7.49
C GLN A 38 -62.38 10.09 -6.76
N ALA A 39 -61.20 9.97 -7.38
CA ALA A 39 -60.08 9.19 -6.87
C ALA A 39 -59.88 9.48 -5.38
N TRP A 40 -59.98 8.43 -4.55
CA TRP A 40 -59.70 8.53 -3.12
C TRP A 40 -58.39 9.26 -2.92
N LYS A 41 -58.42 10.38 -2.19
CA LYS A 41 -57.20 11.14 -1.95
C LYS A 41 -56.36 10.39 -0.93
N ASP A 42 -55.06 10.24 -1.21
CA ASP A 42 -54.15 9.61 -0.27
C ASP A 42 -53.77 10.58 0.86
N ASP A 43 -54.77 10.95 1.68
CA ASP A 43 -54.56 11.82 2.83
C ASP A 43 -53.66 11.12 3.85
N THR A 44 -52.64 11.82 4.34
CA THR A 44 -51.75 11.35 5.42
C THR A 44 -52.32 11.60 6.81
N ASN A 45 -53.30 12.50 6.92
CA ASN A 45 -53.95 12.90 8.18
C ASN A 45 -55.48 12.90 8.03
N CYS A 46 -56.20 12.70 9.14
CA CYS A 46 -57.65 12.79 9.16
C CYS A 46 -58.13 14.19 8.76
N ILE A 47 -59.11 14.28 7.86
CA ILE A 47 -59.64 15.58 7.42
C ILE A 47 -60.45 16.31 8.51
N VAL A 48 -60.90 15.60 9.54
CA VAL A 48 -61.72 16.15 10.63
C VAL A 48 -60.84 16.56 11.82
N CYS A 49 -60.07 15.63 12.39
CA CYS A 49 -59.25 15.90 13.59
C CYS A 49 -57.74 16.02 13.34
N HIS A 50 -57.29 15.86 12.08
CA HIS A 50 -55.89 15.99 11.67
C HIS A 50 -54.89 15.00 12.29
N CYS A 51 -55.34 13.95 12.98
CA CYS A 51 -54.45 12.88 13.46
C CYS A 51 -53.77 12.14 12.29
N LYS A 52 -52.50 11.74 12.46
CA LYS A 52 -51.74 11.01 11.42
C LYS A 52 -52.23 9.57 11.28
N PHE A 53 -52.32 9.10 10.05
CA PHE A 53 -52.60 7.70 9.73
C PHE A 53 -51.31 6.86 9.72
N GLY A 54 -51.44 5.55 9.99
CA GLY A 54 -50.37 4.58 9.79
C GLY A 54 -50.43 3.37 10.74
N LYS A 55 -49.36 2.56 10.75
CA LYS A 55 -49.19 1.39 11.61
C LYS A 55 -48.21 1.72 12.75
N GLY A 56 -48.72 2.28 13.84
CA GLY A 56 -47.94 2.59 15.04
C GLY A 56 -48.85 2.80 16.25
N ILE A 57 -48.31 2.71 17.46
CA ILE A 57 -49.07 2.78 18.72
C ILE A 57 -49.88 4.09 18.83
N ASN A 58 -49.39 5.18 18.21
CA ASN A 58 -50.01 6.50 18.22
C ASN A 58 -50.63 6.90 16.87
N GLN A 59 -50.88 5.94 15.96
CA GLN A 59 -51.42 6.21 14.63
C GLN A 59 -52.83 5.65 14.50
N ALA A 60 -53.74 6.45 13.93
CA ALA A 60 -55.13 6.04 13.74
C ALA A 60 -55.29 5.17 12.50
N SER A 61 -56.21 4.19 12.54
CA SER A 61 -56.64 3.47 11.36
C SER A 61 -57.29 4.40 10.35
N LYS A 62 -56.87 4.30 9.09
CA LYS A 62 -57.41 5.10 7.98
C LYS A 62 -58.67 4.43 7.42
N TYR A 63 -59.79 5.13 7.54
CA TYR A 63 -61.03 4.86 6.82
C TYR A 63 -61.25 5.95 5.78
N PHE A 64 -62.22 5.75 4.91
CA PHE A 64 -62.55 6.76 3.93
C PHE A 64 -64.05 7.09 3.94
N CYS A 65 -64.36 8.39 3.85
CA CYS A 65 -65.73 8.87 3.77
C CYS A 65 -66.30 8.66 2.36
N LYS A 66 -67.49 8.03 2.26
CA LYS A 66 -68.10 7.73 0.96
C LYS A 66 -68.66 8.96 0.21
N PHE A 67 -68.78 10.11 0.87
CA PHE A 67 -69.29 11.34 0.26
C PHE A 67 -68.20 12.30 -0.23
N CYS A 68 -67.11 12.46 0.54
CA CYS A 68 -66.02 13.38 0.18
C CYS A 68 -64.74 12.69 -0.29
N PHE A 69 -64.67 11.35 -0.21
CA PHE A 69 -63.54 10.52 -0.64
C PHE A 69 -62.20 10.88 0.02
N ARG A 70 -62.25 11.47 1.22
CA ARG A 70 -61.09 11.83 2.06
C ARG A 70 -60.85 10.82 3.18
N GLY A 71 -59.61 10.76 3.65
CA GLY A 71 -59.21 9.94 4.79
C GLY A 71 -59.78 10.45 6.12
N VAL A 72 -60.35 9.54 6.91
CA VAL A 72 -60.86 9.79 8.27
C VAL A 72 -60.46 8.70 9.26
N CYS A 73 -60.30 9.06 10.54
CA CYS A 73 -60.07 8.07 11.60
C CYS A 73 -61.39 7.47 12.09
N ALA A 74 -61.31 6.38 12.87
CA ALA A 74 -62.49 5.71 13.43
C ALA A 74 -63.41 6.69 14.19
N ASN A 75 -62.82 7.51 15.07
CA ASN A 75 -63.54 8.43 15.96
C ASN A 75 -64.24 9.58 15.22
N CYS A 76 -63.80 9.93 14.00
CA CYS A 76 -64.41 10.99 13.19
C CYS A 76 -65.32 10.46 12.08
N SER A 77 -65.71 9.19 12.17
CA SER A 77 -66.52 8.51 11.17
C SER A 77 -67.41 7.43 11.78
N GLU A 78 -67.89 7.66 13.01
CA GLU A 78 -68.72 6.68 13.73
C GLU A 78 -70.08 6.47 13.05
N ASN A 79 -70.55 7.49 12.33
CA ASN A 79 -71.84 7.48 11.65
C ASN A 79 -71.79 6.78 10.28
N ARG A 80 -72.94 6.19 9.92
CA ARG A 80 -73.18 5.59 8.60
C ARG A 80 -74.45 6.17 8.01
N PHE A 81 -74.43 6.46 6.71
CA PHE A 81 -75.56 7.04 5.99
C PHE A 81 -76.02 6.11 4.85
N PRO A 82 -77.34 5.90 4.66
CA PRO A 82 -77.86 5.12 3.54
C PRO A 82 -77.63 5.88 2.23
N ILE A 83 -76.94 5.24 1.28
CA ILE A 83 -76.71 5.80 -0.06
C ILE A 83 -77.61 5.05 -1.02
N VAL A 84 -78.37 5.79 -1.83
CA VAL A 84 -79.26 5.21 -2.86
C VAL A 84 -78.45 4.28 -3.76
N GLY A 85 -78.90 3.04 -3.91
CA GLY A 85 -78.22 2.01 -4.70
C GLY A 85 -77.28 1.08 -3.92
N LEU A 86 -77.02 1.36 -2.63
CA LEU A 86 -76.24 0.46 -1.76
C LEU A 86 -77.15 -0.16 -0.70
N LYS A 87 -77.02 -1.48 -0.49
CA LYS A 87 -77.86 -2.24 0.43
C LYS A 87 -77.61 -1.88 1.90
N ASP A 88 -76.36 -1.58 2.25
CA ASP A 88 -75.96 -1.31 3.64
C ASP A 88 -75.52 0.17 3.82
N PRO A 89 -75.81 0.79 4.98
CA PRO A 89 -75.32 2.12 5.31
C PRO A 89 -73.79 2.22 5.22
N GLN A 90 -73.32 3.21 4.47
CA GLN A 90 -71.89 3.43 4.23
C GLN A 90 -71.30 4.42 5.24
N ARG A 91 -70.04 4.19 5.60
CA ARG A 91 -69.30 5.06 6.52
C ARG A 91 -69.11 6.45 5.89
N CYS A 92 -69.42 7.49 6.66
CA CYS A 92 -69.17 8.87 6.28
C CYS A 92 -68.46 9.61 7.43
N CYS A 93 -67.81 10.73 7.12
CA CYS A 93 -67.28 11.60 8.16
C CYS A 93 -68.40 12.43 8.79
N ASP A 94 -68.21 12.87 10.03
CA ASP A 94 -69.25 13.58 10.78
C ASP A 94 -69.75 14.84 10.05
N ASN A 95 -68.84 15.61 9.42
CA ASN A 95 -69.20 16.77 8.59
C ASN A 95 -70.13 16.41 7.42
N CYS A 96 -69.88 15.27 6.75
CA CYS A 96 -70.73 14.83 5.64
C CYS A 96 -72.07 14.28 6.14
N TYR A 97 -72.08 13.61 7.28
CA TYR A 97 -73.30 13.11 7.92
C TYR A 97 -74.24 14.27 8.25
N GLU A 98 -73.72 15.32 8.91
CA GLU A 98 -74.51 16.52 9.22
C GLU A 98 -75.06 17.23 7.98
N ASN A 99 -74.25 17.37 6.93
CA ASN A 99 -74.69 18.02 5.70
C ASN A 99 -75.82 17.25 5.00
N GLN A 100 -75.72 15.91 4.94
CA GLN A 100 -76.75 15.08 4.30
C GLN A 100 -78.03 15.00 5.13
N SER A 101 -77.93 15.09 6.46
CA SER A 101 -79.10 15.14 7.34
C SER A 101 -79.94 16.41 7.14
N LYS A 102 -79.34 17.51 6.66
CA LYS A 102 -80.02 18.80 6.44
C LYS A 102 -80.71 18.91 5.07
N SER A 103 -80.31 18.13 4.07
CA SER A 103 -80.77 18.26 2.68
C SER A 103 -82.00 17.43 2.30
N ASN A 104 -82.46 16.50 3.14
CA ASN A 104 -83.58 15.60 2.81
C ASN A 104 -84.98 16.15 3.17
N ASP A 105 -85.09 17.41 3.62
CA ASP A 105 -86.32 17.95 4.19
C ASP A 105 -87.08 18.95 3.28
N GLY A 106 -86.87 18.94 1.95
CA GLY A 106 -87.59 19.88 1.09
C GLY A 106 -87.70 19.51 -0.40
N GLY A 107 -88.93 19.41 -0.90
CA GLY A 107 -89.23 19.79 -2.29
C GLY A 107 -90.06 18.84 -3.15
N ILE A 108 -91.29 18.50 -2.72
CA ILE A 108 -92.40 18.15 -3.62
C ILE A 108 -92.87 19.44 -4.31
N LEU A 109 -92.77 19.57 -5.63
CA LEU A 109 -93.58 20.43 -6.54
C LEU A 109 -93.19 20.09 -7.99
N ASP A 110 -93.98 20.19 -9.05
CA ASP A 110 -95.42 20.26 -9.33
C ASP A 110 -95.45 20.33 -10.88
N ARG A 111 -96.11 19.38 -11.55
CA ARG A 111 -96.14 19.28 -13.03
C ARG A 111 -97.51 19.75 -13.53
N ARG A 112 -97.66 21.07 -13.74
CA ARG A 112 -98.78 21.69 -14.51
C ARG A 112 -98.29 22.00 -15.93
N SER A 113 -98.85 21.42 -17.00
CA SER A 113 -100.18 21.67 -17.59
C SER A 113 -100.37 23.11 -18.09
N TYR A 114 -100.16 23.35 -19.39
CA TYR A 114 -100.79 24.45 -20.13
C TYR A 114 -101.34 23.96 -21.46
N SER A 115 -102.60 24.32 -21.71
CA SER A 115 -103.43 23.91 -22.83
C SER A 115 -104.05 25.16 -23.50
N LEU A 116 -104.04 25.13 -24.83
CA LEU A 116 -105.02 25.69 -25.79
C LEU A 116 -105.09 27.20 -26.16
N HIS A 117 -105.52 27.34 -27.42
CA HIS A 117 -106.23 28.44 -28.14
C HIS A 117 -105.32 29.38 -28.96
N SER A 118 -105.36 29.37 -30.31
CA SER A 118 -106.49 29.86 -31.12
C SER A 118 -106.31 29.58 -32.64
N ASN A 119 -107.42 29.66 -33.40
CA ASN A 119 -107.65 29.15 -34.77
C ASN A 119 -107.51 30.25 -35.87
N PRO A 120 -106.64 30.09 -36.90
CA PRO A 120 -106.52 31.00 -38.06
C PRO A 120 -106.77 30.27 -39.40
N ASN A 121 -107.69 30.71 -40.25
CA ASN A 121 -108.10 29.85 -41.39
C ASN A 121 -107.77 30.27 -42.83
N ASP A 122 -106.95 31.29 -43.08
CA ASP A 122 -106.29 31.43 -44.42
C ASP A 122 -104.87 32.02 -44.38
N SER A 123 -104.51 32.80 -43.34
CA SER A 123 -103.09 33.13 -43.05
C SER A 123 -102.27 31.89 -42.64
N LEU A 124 -102.93 30.84 -42.14
CA LEU A 124 -102.28 29.63 -41.67
C LEU A 124 -101.79 28.73 -42.81
N LYS A 125 -102.49 28.68 -43.95
CA LYS A 125 -102.10 27.82 -45.08
C LYS A 125 -100.78 28.28 -45.72
N GLU A 126 -100.59 29.60 -45.86
CA GLU A 126 -99.30 30.13 -46.34
C GLU A 126 -98.19 29.95 -45.30
N LYS A 127 -98.47 30.19 -44.01
CA LYS A 127 -97.51 29.88 -42.94
C LYS A 127 -97.12 28.40 -42.92
N ILE A 128 -98.05 27.48 -43.14
CA ILE A 128 -97.78 26.02 -43.22
C ILE A 128 -96.88 25.71 -44.42
N LYS A 129 -97.12 26.30 -45.60
CA LYS A 129 -96.24 26.09 -46.77
C LYS A 129 -94.83 26.63 -46.53
N THR A 130 -94.69 27.82 -45.95
CA THR A 130 -93.38 28.37 -45.58
C THR A 130 -92.66 27.47 -44.59
N VAL A 131 -93.36 26.99 -43.56
CA VAL A 131 -92.80 26.06 -42.57
C VAL A 131 -92.38 24.74 -43.23
N ALA A 132 -93.16 24.20 -44.17
CA ALA A 132 -92.82 22.97 -44.89
C ALA A 132 -91.58 23.14 -45.79
N LEU A 133 -91.45 24.27 -46.47
CA LEU A 133 -90.28 24.59 -47.30
C LEU A 133 -89.02 24.76 -46.44
N LEU A 134 -89.13 25.52 -45.34
CA LEU A 134 -88.05 25.68 -44.36
C LEU A 134 -87.64 24.34 -43.75
N ALA A 135 -88.59 23.47 -43.40
CA ALA A 135 -88.31 22.14 -42.88
C ALA A 135 -87.60 21.24 -43.92
N TYR A 136 -87.94 21.37 -45.21
CA TYR A 136 -87.25 20.67 -46.29
C TYR A 136 -85.82 21.18 -46.48
N GLU A 137 -85.61 22.50 -46.50
CA GLU A 137 -84.28 23.11 -46.56
C GLU A 137 -83.42 22.71 -45.35
N GLU A 138 -83.99 22.74 -44.14
CA GLU A 138 -83.33 22.28 -42.93
C GLU A 138 -82.94 20.80 -43.01
N ARG A 139 -83.81 19.94 -43.55
CA ARG A 139 -83.49 18.52 -43.75
C ARG A 139 -82.33 18.35 -44.71
N ASN A 140 -82.28 19.12 -45.79
CA ASN A 140 -81.17 19.08 -46.75
C ASN A 140 -79.87 19.60 -46.14
N LYS A 141 -79.92 20.72 -45.39
CA LYS A 141 -78.78 21.23 -44.62
C LYS A 141 -78.30 20.21 -43.60
N ARG A 142 -79.20 19.51 -42.89
CA ARG A 142 -78.85 18.42 -41.96
C ARG A 142 -78.16 17.26 -42.66
N LYS A 143 -78.62 16.87 -43.86
CA LYS A 143 -77.94 15.84 -44.67
C LYS A 143 -76.54 16.29 -45.10
N GLU A 144 -76.40 17.53 -45.54
CA GLU A 144 -75.10 18.11 -45.91
C GLU A 144 -74.15 18.15 -44.71
N ILE A 145 -74.63 18.61 -43.56
CA ILE A 145 -73.89 18.60 -42.29
C ILE A 145 -73.52 17.16 -41.90
N GLY A 146 -74.45 16.21 -42.01
CA GLY A 146 -74.20 14.80 -41.71
C GLY A 146 -73.10 14.20 -42.59
N ASN A 147 -73.10 14.51 -43.89
CA ASN A 147 -72.02 14.09 -44.80
C ASN A 147 -70.69 14.73 -44.43
N LYS A 148 -70.68 16.03 -44.07
CA LYS A 148 -69.47 16.72 -43.59
C LYS A 148 -68.93 16.10 -42.30
N ILE A 149 -69.80 15.75 -41.35
CA ILE A 149 -69.42 15.06 -40.11
C ILE A 149 -68.78 13.71 -40.45
N LYS A 150 -69.39 12.91 -41.33
CA LYS A 150 -68.86 11.61 -41.72
C LYS A 150 -67.44 11.70 -42.33
N ILE A 151 -67.22 12.69 -43.20
CA ILE A 151 -65.90 12.96 -43.79
C ILE A 151 -64.89 13.36 -42.70
N LEU A 152 -65.29 14.21 -41.76
CA LEU A 152 -64.41 14.61 -40.64
C LEU A 152 -64.08 13.43 -39.72
N GLU A 153 -65.03 12.54 -39.45
CA GLU A 153 -64.80 11.32 -38.66
C GLU A 153 -63.80 10.37 -39.35
N GLU A 154 -63.88 10.23 -40.67
CA GLU A 154 -62.92 9.45 -41.47
C GLU A 154 -61.52 10.08 -41.41
N ASN A 155 -61.41 11.41 -41.58
CA ASN A 155 -60.13 12.12 -41.49
C ASN A 155 -59.51 12.05 -40.08
N ILE A 156 -60.33 12.11 -39.02
CA ILE A 156 -59.84 11.97 -37.64
C ILE A 156 -59.26 10.57 -37.43
N LYS A 157 -59.94 9.51 -37.91
CA LYS A 157 -59.44 8.13 -37.82
C LYS A 157 -58.12 7.97 -38.55
N GLU A 158 -57.98 8.54 -39.75
CA GLU A 158 -56.72 8.50 -40.50
C GLU A 158 -55.59 9.20 -39.75
N ALA A 159 -55.83 10.40 -39.21
CA ALA A 159 -54.85 11.12 -38.39
C ALA A 159 -54.48 10.35 -37.11
N GLU A 160 -55.43 9.69 -36.46
CA GLU A 160 -55.16 8.82 -35.30
C GLU A 160 -54.26 7.63 -35.68
N THR A 161 -54.49 7.00 -36.83
CA THR A 161 -53.62 5.93 -37.33
C THR A 161 -52.20 6.44 -37.62
N GLU A 162 -52.05 7.59 -38.27
CA GLU A 162 -50.75 8.20 -38.57
C GLU A 162 -49.99 8.55 -37.28
N ILE A 163 -50.68 9.14 -36.28
CA ILE A 163 -50.08 9.45 -34.98
C ILE A 163 -49.58 8.18 -34.28
N ASN A 164 -50.34 7.09 -34.36
CA ASN A 164 -49.96 5.82 -33.73
C ASN A 164 -48.75 5.17 -34.41
N GLU A 165 -48.69 5.19 -35.75
CA GLU A 165 -47.52 4.73 -36.50
C GLU A 165 -46.27 5.55 -36.17
N LEU A 166 -46.39 6.89 -36.09
CA LEU A 166 -45.29 7.77 -35.71
C LEU A 166 -44.80 7.54 -34.28
N LYS A 167 -45.71 7.28 -33.32
CA LYS A 167 -45.35 6.91 -31.94
C LYS A 167 -44.59 5.58 -31.90
N ASN A 168 -45.07 4.57 -32.63
CA ASN A 168 -44.42 3.26 -32.70
C ASN A 168 -43.02 3.36 -33.31
N ASN A 169 -42.87 4.08 -34.43
CA ASN A 169 -41.58 4.29 -35.08
C ASN A 169 -40.57 5.03 -34.18
N LYS A 170 -41.02 6.02 -33.41
CA LYS A 170 -40.16 6.73 -32.43
C LYS A 170 -39.71 5.80 -31.30
N ASN A 171 -40.59 4.93 -30.82
CA ASN A 171 -40.26 3.97 -29.77
C ASN A 171 -39.28 2.89 -30.26
N ILE A 172 -39.46 2.38 -31.48
CA ILE A 172 -38.53 1.43 -32.12
C ILE A 172 -37.13 2.05 -32.25
N LYS A 173 -37.01 3.26 -32.81
CA LYS A 173 -35.70 3.93 -32.94
C LYS A 173 -35.01 4.18 -31.60
N ARG A 174 -35.78 4.51 -30.56
CA ARG A 174 -35.23 4.64 -29.19
C ARG A 174 -34.73 3.29 -28.67
N LYS A 175 -35.49 2.22 -28.87
CA LYS A 175 -35.11 0.86 -28.48
C LYS A 175 -33.83 0.42 -29.17
N GLU A 176 -33.74 0.56 -30.50
CA GLU A 176 -32.55 0.22 -31.28
C GLU A 176 -31.30 1.03 -30.86
N ASN A 177 -31.49 2.29 -30.44
CA ASN A 177 -30.39 3.10 -29.91
C ASN A 177 -29.92 2.60 -28.54
N PHE A 178 -30.84 2.20 -27.66
CA PHE A 178 -30.48 1.59 -26.38
C PHE A 178 -29.83 0.22 -26.55
N GLU A 179 -30.32 -0.61 -27.47
CA GLU A 179 -29.72 -1.92 -27.79
C GLU A 179 -28.27 -1.74 -28.27
N ARG A 180 -28.01 -0.84 -29.23
CA ARG A 180 -26.64 -0.52 -29.67
C ARG A 180 -25.75 -0.03 -28.52
N LYS A 181 -26.26 0.86 -27.67
CA LYS A 181 -25.51 1.37 -26.52
C LYS A 181 -25.18 0.26 -25.51
N ILE A 182 -26.08 -0.72 -25.34
CA ILE A 182 -25.83 -1.89 -24.49
C ILE A 182 -24.71 -2.74 -25.10
N ASP A 183 -24.75 -3.00 -26.41
CA ASP A 183 -23.72 -3.78 -27.10
C ASP A 183 -22.34 -3.10 -27.00
N ASP A 184 -22.28 -1.78 -27.20
CA ASP A 184 -21.04 -1.00 -27.04
C ASP A 184 -20.47 -1.11 -25.62
N LEU A 185 -21.33 -0.95 -24.60
CA LEU A 185 -20.93 -1.08 -23.19
C LEU A 185 -20.54 -2.51 -22.82
N MET A 186 -21.14 -3.53 -23.43
CA MET A 186 -20.75 -4.93 -23.23
C MET A 186 -19.36 -5.18 -23.81
N HIS A 187 -19.08 -4.66 -25.02
CA HIS A 187 -17.78 -4.80 -25.66
C HIS A 187 -16.68 -4.07 -24.86
N GLU A 188 -16.96 -2.86 -24.36
CA GLU A 188 -16.04 -2.11 -23.50
C GLU A 188 -15.76 -2.85 -22.18
N ASN A 189 -16.79 -3.42 -21.53
CA ASN A 189 -16.60 -4.24 -20.32
C ASN A 189 -15.76 -5.49 -20.58
N GLU A 190 -15.93 -6.15 -21.71
CA GLU A 190 -15.11 -7.30 -22.10
C GLU A 190 -13.66 -6.89 -22.33
N PHE A 191 -13.42 -5.76 -23.00
CA PHE A 191 -12.09 -5.19 -23.19
C PHE A 191 -11.40 -4.90 -21.85
N LEU A 192 -12.06 -4.17 -20.95
CA LEU A 192 -11.51 -3.84 -19.63
C LEU A 192 -11.26 -5.08 -18.76
N LYS A 193 -12.08 -6.13 -18.90
CA LYS A 193 -11.88 -7.41 -18.23
C LYS A 193 -10.61 -8.11 -18.72
N ASN A 194 -10.37 -8.09 -20.03
CA ASN A 194 -9.15 -8.66 -20.61
C ASN A 194 -7.91 -7.87 -20.18
N GLU A 195 -7.97 -6.54 -20.25
CA GLU A 195 -6.89 -5.65 -19.78
C GLU A 195 -6.56 -5.90 -18.29
N LYS A 196 -7.58 -6.01 -17.43
CA LYS A 196 -7.42 -6.36 -16.02
C LYS A 196 -6.73 -7.71 -15.82
N ASN A 197 -7.03 -8.71 -16.64
CA ASN A 197 -6.39 -10.02 -16.55
C ASN A 197 -4.91 -9.96 -16.95
N THR A 198 -4.59 -9.26 -18.04
CA THR A 198 -3.20 -9.02 -18.47
C THR A 198 -2.39 -8.30 -17.38
N LEU A 199 -2.94 -7.23 -16.80
CA LEU A 199 -2.29 -6.52 -15.69
C LEU A 199 -2.08 -7.41 -14.45
N LYS A 200 -2.99 -8.35 -14.19
CA LYS A 200 -2.87 -9.31 -13.09
C LYS A 200 -1.75 -10.32 -13.34
N GLU A 201 -1.59 -10.79 -14.58
CA GLU A 201 -0.49 -11.67 -14.99
C GLU A 201 0.86 -10.95 -14.86
N ASP A 202 0.96 -9.71 -15.35
CA ASP A 202 2.16 -8.87 -15.22
C ASP A 202 2.55 -8.63 -13.75
N LEU A 203 1.56 -8.38 -12.89
CA LEU A 203 1.79 -8.23 -11.44
C LEU A 203 2.31 -9.53 -10.82
N SER A 204 1.73 -10.68 -11.19
CA SER A 204 2.19 -11.99 -10.72
C SER A 204 3.64 -12.28 -11.15
N GLU A 205 4.02 -11.92 -12.38
CA GLU A 205 5.40 -12.09 -12.86
C GLU A 205 6.38 -11.19 -12.08
N LYS A 206 5.98 -9.95 -11.79
CA LYS A 206 6.77 -9.02 -10.97
C LYS A 206 6.93 -9.53 -9.54
N ASP A 207 5.87 -10.07 -8.93
CA ASP A 207 5.93 -10.66 -7.59
C ASP A 207 6.88 -11.87 -7.55
N GLU A 208 6.89 -12.71 -8.59
CA GLU A 208 7.85 -13.81 -8.70
C GLU A 208 9.30 -13.31 -8.81
N LYS A 209 9.53 -12.25 -9.60
CA LYS A 209 10.84 -11.58 -9.71
C LYS A 209 11.29 -11.00 -8.37
N ILE A 210 10.40 -10.33 -7.63
CA ILE A 210 10.68 -9.80 -6.29
C ILE A 210 11.04 -10.95 -5.34
N ALA A 211 10.28 -12.05 -5.35
CA ALA A 211 10.56 -13.22 -4.52
C ALA A 211 11.90 -13.91 -4.86
N LYS A 212 12.34 -13.88 -6.13
CA LYS A 212 13.68 -14.33 -6.54
C LYS A 212 14.76 -13.40 -6.00
N LEU A 213 14.63 -12.09 -6.17
CA LEU A 213 15.59 -11.11 -5.66
C LEU A 213 15.72 -11.16 -4.13
N GLN A 214 14.62 -11.29 -3.39
CA GLN A 214 14.63 -11.44 -1.93
C GLN A 214 15.33 -12.73 -1.46
N ARG A 215 15.30 -13.82 -2.25
CA ARG A 215 16.09 -15.02 -1.97
C ARG A 215 17.58 -14.76 -2.18
N THR A 216 17.96 -14.10 -3.27
CA THR A 216 19.35 -13.72 -3.54
C THR A 216 19.93 -12.81 -2.47
N ILE A 217 19.16 -11.79 -2.03
CA ILE A 217 19.59 -10.89 -0.95
C ILE A 217 19.88 -11.67 0.34
N ARG A 218 18.98 -12.58 0.76
CA ARG A 218 19.19 -13.41 1.95
C ARG A 218 20.43 -14.31 1.84
N ASN A 219 20.70 -14.87 0.67
CA ASN A 219 21.91 -15.67 0.45
C ASN A 219 23.18 -14.81 0.59
N LEU A 220 23.20 -13.61 -0.02
CA LEU A 220 24.34 -12.69 0.10
C LEU A 220 24.54 -12.19 1.53
N GLU A 221 23.47 -11.99 2.30
CA GLU A 221 23.55 -11.65 3.73
C GLU A 221 24.19 -12.78 4.54
N GLN A 222 23.84 -14.05 4.25
CA GLN A 222 24.46 -15.22 4.88
C GLN A 222 25.94 -15.33 4.52
N GLU A 223 26.31 -15.17 3.25
CA GLU A 223 27.71 -15.15 2.80
C GLU A 223 28.51 -14.02 3.48
N GLY A 224 27.89 -12.85 3.68
CA GLY A 224 28.48 -11.75 4.44
C GLY A 224 28.77 -12.14 5.90
N GLN A 225 27.82 -12.79 6.58
CA GLN A 225 28.01 -13.28 7.95
C GLN A 225 29.10 -14.34 8.05
N GLU A 226 29.17 -15.28 7.10
CA GLU A 226 30.24 -16.29 7.06
C GLU A 226 31.63 -15.66 6.90
N LYS A 227 31.74 -14.62 6.06
CA LYS A 227 32.98 -13.87 5.87
C LYS A 227 33.41 -13.16 7.16
N ASP A 228 32.49 -12.57 7.90
CA ASP A 228 32.77 -11.90 9.18
C ASP A 228 33.27 -12.91 10.24
N ILE A 229 32.66 -14.10 10.31
CA ILE A 229 33.12 -15.19 11.18
C ILE A 229 34.54 -15.63 10.79
N LEU A 230 34.82 -15.79 9.49
CA LEU A 230 36.16 -16.15 9.01
C LEU A 230 37.20 -15.08 9.35
N ASN A 231 36.87 -13.80 9.16
CA ASN A 231 37.74 -12.68 9.49
C ASN A 231 38.08 -12.65 10.99
N LYS A 232 37.08 -12.88 11.85
CA LYS A 232 37.30 -12.97 13.30
C LYS A 232 38.24 -14.11 13.67
N LYS A 233 38.06 -15.30 13.09
CA LYS A 233 38.97 -16.46 13.28
C LYS A 233 40.38 -16.15 12.79
N LEU A 234 40.51 -15.47 11.65
CA LEU A 234 41.80 -15.05 11.10
C LEU A 234 42.50 -14.05 12.03
N GLU A 235 41.76 -13.09 12.60
CA GLU A 235 42.31 -12.13 13.55
C GLU A 235 42.79 -12.80 14.85
N GLU A 236 42.03 -13.76 15.37
CA GLU A 236 42.43 -14.59 16.53
C GLU A 236 43.71 -15.38 16.24
N LYS A 237 43.80 -16.05 15.08
CA LYS A 237 45.01 -16.78 14.67
C LYS A 237 46.21 -15.86 14.47
N ASN A 238 45.99 -14.66 13.93
CA ASN A 238 47.05 -13.65 13.82
C ASN A 238 47.53 -13.15 15.19
N LYS A 239 46.64 -13.03 16.18
CA LYS A 239 47.00 -12.70 17.57
C LYS A 239 47.84 -13.82 18.20
N GLU A 240 47.42 -15.08 18.04
CA GLU A 240 48.19 -16.26 18.50
C GLU A 240 49.58 -16.29 17.87
N LEU A 241 49.67 -16.11 16.55
CA LEU A 241 50.94 -16.12 15.82
C LEU A 241 51.88 -15.00 16.30
N LYS A 242 51.35 -13.78 16.52
CA LYS A 242 52.12 -12.65 17.06
C LYS A 242 52.65 -12.95 18.46
N GLN A 243 51.83 -13.55 19.33
CA GLN A 243 52.26 -13.95 20.67
C GLN A 243 53.37 -15.01 20.61
N TRP A 244 53.22 -15.99 19.72
CA TRP A 244 54.21 -17.04 19.52
C TRP A 244 55.54 -16.50 18.98
N LEU A 245 55.50 -15.61 17.97
CA LEU A 245 56.70 -14.93 17.46
C LEU A 245 57.40 -14.11 18.54
N LYS A 246 56.64 -13.39 19.38
CA LYS A 246 57.19 -12.66 20.51
C LYS A 246 57.87 -13.59 21.52
N LYS A 247 57.30 -14.78 21.76
CA LYS A 247 57.90 -15.79 22.63
C LYS A 247 59.24 -16.30 22.08
N LEU A 248 59.28 -16.67 20.80
CA LEU A 248 60.50 -17.10 20.13
C LEU A 248 61.58 -16.01 20.13
N GLU A 249 61.20 -14.76 19.89
CA GLU A 249 62.13 -13.63 19.94
C GLU A 249 62.73 -13.47 21.32
N ASN A 250 61.93 -13.58 22.38
CA ASN A 250 62.42 -13.54 23.76
C ASN A 250 63.34 -14.72 24.08
N GLU A 251 63.01 -15.93 23.62
CA GLU A 251 63.87 -17.12 23.77
C GLU A 251 65.21 -16.91 23.06
N ARG A 252 65.20 -16.42 21.82
CA ARG A 252 66.41 -16.09 21.05
C ARG A 252 67.28 -15.03 21.74
N ILE A 253 66.64 -13.98 22.29
CA ILE A 253 67.35 -12.93 23.05
C ILE A 253 68.00 -13.54 24.30
N ALA A 254 67.30 -14.41 25.02
CA ALA A 254 67.84 -15.08 26.20
C ALA A 254 69.05 -15.98 25.86
N ASP A 255 68.95 -16.78 24.80
CA ASP A 255 70.06 -17.62 24.33
C ASP A 255 71.26 -16.78 23.91
N THR A 256 71.02 -15.67 23.20
CA THR A 256 72.08 -14.74 22.79
C THR A 256 72.77 -14.12 23.99
N GLN A 257 72.02 -13.72 25.02
CA GLN A 257 72.58 -13.20 26.26
C GLN A 257 73.44 -14.26 26.97
N GLN A 258 72.96 -15.50 27.05
CA GLN A 258 73.70 -16.60 27.65
C GLN A 258 75.04 -16.87 26.92
N ILE A 259 75.05 -16.79 25.59
CA ILE A 259 76.28 -16.90 24.79
C ILE A 259 77.23 -15.72 25.09
N MET A 260 76.70 -14.49 25.15
CA MET A 260 77.49 -13.30 25.46
C MET A 260 78.14 -13.39 26.85
N ASP A 261 77.37 -13.83 27.85
CA ASP A 261 77.87 -14.06 29.20
C ASP A 261 78.97 -15.13 29.21
N GLY A 262 78.78 -16.23 28.46
CA GLY A 262 79.77 -17.28 28.28
C GLY A 262 81.08 -16.78 27.64
N LEU A 263 80.98 -15.95 26.60
CA LEU A 263 82.13 -15.31 25.96
C LEU A 263 82.87 -14.37 26.91
N GLN A 264 82.15 -13.64 27.74
CA GLN A 264 82.74 -12.75 28.73
C GLN A 264 83.53 -13.53 29.81
N ILE A 265 83.00 -14.67 30.25
CA ILE A 265 83.71 -15.58 31.17
C ILE A 265 85.00 -16.10 30.51
N LEU A 266 84.93 -16.61 29.28
CA LEU A 266 86.09 -17.11 28.55
C LEU A 266 87.16 -16.02 28.35
N LYS A 267 86.74 -14.77 28.08
CA LYS A 267 87.66 -13.63 27.98
C LYS A 267 88.40 -13.38 29.29
N LEU A 268 87.70 -13.39 30.42
CA LEU A 268 88.32 -13.22 31.75
C LEU A 268 89.31 -14.36 32.07
N GLN A 269 88.97 -15.60 31.70
CA GLN A 269 89.88 -16.74 31.85
C GLN A 269 91.14 -16.57 31.01
N LEU A 270 91.00 -16.15 29.75
CA LEU A 270 92.13 -15.88 28.86
C LEU A 270 93.05 -14.78 29.42
N GLU A 271 92.48 -13.69 29.94
CA GLU A 271 93.25 -12.61 30.57
C GLU A 271 94.02 -13.10 31.81
N GLU A 272 93.44 -14.01 32.60
CA GLU A 272 94.11 -14.61 33.75
C GLU A 272 95.24 -15.56 33.34
N GLU A 273 95.02 -16.42 32.34
CA GLU A 273 96.06 -17.28 31.77
C GLU A 273 97.21 -16.45 31.18
N GLN A 274 96.92 -15.35 30.49
CA GLN A 274 97.93 -14.43 29.99
C GLN A 274 98.77 -13.82 31.12
N LYS A 275 98.14 -13.43 32.24
CA LYS A 275 98.87 -12.96 33.44
C LYS A 275 99.75 -14.05 34.05
N GLN A 276 99.25 -15.27 34.14
CA GLN A 276 100.03 -16.41 34.65
C GLN A 276 101.23 -16.73 33.75
N ASN A 277 101.01 -16.78 32.43
CA ASN A 277 102.07 -16.97 31.45
C ASN A 277 103.13 -15.87 31.53
N LYS A 278 102.71 -14.60 31.68
CA LYS A 278 103.64 -13.49 31.88
C LYS A 278 104.50 -13.67 33.13
N LYS A 279 103.90 -14.02 34.28
CA LYS A 279 104.65 -14.32 35.51
C LYS A 279 105.66 -15.45 35.32
N LEU A 280 105.28 -16.49 34.58
CA LEU A 280 106.17 -17.62 34.28
C LEU A 280 107.34 -17.19 33.41
N ILE A 281 107.10 -16.37 32.37
CA ILE A 281 108.14 -15.79 31.51
C ILE A 281 109.10 -14.93 32.35
N ASP A 282 108.57 -14.02 33.18
CA ASP A 282 109.38 -13.17 34.05
C ASP A 282 110.23 -14.02 35.02
N ALA A 283 109.66 -15.09 35.57
CA ALA A 283 110.38 -16.04 36.44
C ALA A 283 111.49 -16.81 35.69
N LEU A 284 111.25 -17.23 34.44
CA LEU A 284 112.25 -17.87 33.59
C LEU A 284 113.39 -16.92 33.25
N GLN A 285 113.08 -15.66 32.90
CA GLN A 285 114.09 -14.63 32.63
C GLN A 285 114.95 -14.32 33.86
N ASN A 286 114.34 -14.28 35.05
CA ASN A 286 115.08 -14.12 36.31
C ASN A 286 116.01 -15.33 36.56
N LYS A 287 115.53 -16.56 36.38
CA LYS A 287 116.37 -17.76 36.48
C LYS A 287 117.53 -17.76 35.50
N GLU A 288 117.30 -17.40 34.24
CA GLU A 288 118.37 -17.26 33.24
C GLU A 288 119.42 -16.22 33.68
N LYS A 289 118.98 -15.12 34.30
CA LYS A 289 119.88 -14.10 34.83
C LYS A 289 120.70 -14.64 36.01
N GLU A 290 120.06 -15.35 36.94
CA GLU A 290 120.73 -16.02 38.07
C GLU A 290 121.76 -17.05 37.57
N GLU A 291 121.42 -17.87 36.57
CA GLU A 291 122.35 -18.84 35.96
C GLU A 291 123.53 -18.13 35.28
N LYS A 292 123.29 -17.02 34.56
CA LYS A 292 124.36 -16.21 33.97
C LYS A 292 125.26 -15.59 35.03
N GLU A 293 124.71 -15.08 36.12
CA GLU A 293 125.49 -14.56 37.26
C GLU A 293 126.30 -15.68 37.93
N PHE A 294 125.70 -16.85 38.15
CA PHE A 294 126.39 -18.02 38.68
C PHE A 294 127.55 -18.49 37.78
N LEU A 295 127.35 -18.50 36.47
CA LEU A 295 128.40 -18.79 35.49
C LEU A 295 129.55 -17.77 35.55
N LYS A 296 129.23 -16.47 35.65
CA LYS A 296 130.25 -15.41 35.86
C LYS A 296 131.03 -15.62 37.15
N VAL A 297 130.36 -15.98 38.25
CA VAL A 297 131.03 -16.29 39.52
C VAL A 297 131.98 -17.47 39.34
N LYS A 298 131.55 -18.57 38.73
CA LYS A 298 132.42 -19.72 38.42
C LYS A 298 133.60 -19.37 37.53
N GLU A 299 133.42 -18.47 36.57
CA GLU A 299 134.49 -18.00 35.69
C GLU A 299 135.50 -17.14 36.44
N ILE A 300 135.03 -16.24 37.32
CA ILE A 300 135.88 -15.47 38.24
C ILE A 300 136.66 -16.41 39.17
N GLU A 301 136.03 -17.45 39.72
CA GLU A 301 136.70 -18.47 40.53
C GLU A 301 137.81 -19.19 39.75
N LYS A 302 137.55 -19.57 38.48
CA LYS A 302 138.58 -20.16 37.60
C LYS A 302 139.73 -19.19 37.34
N ILE A 303 139.43 -17.93 37.04
CA ILE A 303 140.45 -16.89 36.81
C ILE A 303 141.28 -16.68 38.09
N ASN A 304 140.63 -16.63 39.26
CA ASN A 304 141.32 -16.49 40.54
C ASN A 304 142.20 -17.71 40.84
N ALA A 305 141.71 -18.93 40.60
CA ALA A 305 142.51 -20.14 40.73
C ALA A 305 143.70 -20.17 39.75
N GLN A 306 143.52 -19.68 38.52
CA GLN A 306 144.62 -19.50 37.55
C GLN A 306 145.60 -18.42 38.00
N ARG A 307 145.13 -17.28 38.53
CA ARG A 307 145.98 -16.25 39.12
C ARG A 307 146.77 -16.78 40.30
N GLU A 308 146.18 -17.59 41.17
CA GLU A 308 146.90 -18.24 42.26
C GLU A 308 147.96 -19.22 41.75
N LYS A 309 147.68 -19.98 40.67
CA LYS A 309 148.69 -20.80 39.98
C LYS A 309 149.79 -19.96 39.35
N MET A 310 149.44 -18.83 38.72
CA MET A 310 150.42 -17.91 38.14
C MET A 310 151.25 -17.23 39.21
N ILE A 311 150.68 -16.75 40.31
CA ILE A 311 151.41 -16.21 41.46
C ILE A 311 152.36 -17.28 42.02
N LYS A 312 151.96 -18.56 42.05
CA LYS A 312 152.86 -19.67 42.41
C LYS A 312 153.96 -19.95 41.37
N SER A 313 153.77 -19.63 40.09
CA SER A 313 154.80 -19.78 39.04
C SER A 313 155.66 -18.53 38.81
N THR A 314 155.15 -17.33 39.09
CA THR A 314 155.82 -16.03 38.87
C THR A 314 156.72 -15.65 40.05
N VAL A 315 156.68 -16.40 41.15
CA VAL A 315 157.71 -16.32 42.21
C VAL A 315 159.04 -16.98 41.79
N ASN A 316 159.20 -17.42 40.53
CA ASN A 316 160.41 -18.14 40.07
C ASN A 316 161.09 -17.65 38.77
N LEU A 317 160.83 -16.43 38.27
CA LEU A 317 161.61 -15.77 37.18
C LEU A 317 161.29 -14.25 37.25
N SER A 318 162.16 -13.30 37.68
CA SER A 318 163.45 -12.88 37.10
C SER A 318 163.32 -12.69 35.58
N VAL A 319 163.47 -11.54 34.91
CA VAL A 319 164.44 -10.42 35.00
C VAL A 319 164.15 -9.49 33.79
N CYS A 320 164.27 -8.15 33.93
CA CYS A 320 164.37 -7.07 32.88
C CYS A 320 163.16 -6.88 31.91
N GLU A 321 162.83 -5.76 31.28
CA GLU A 321 163.47 -4.49 30.85
C GLU A 321 162.43 -3.32 30.82
N SER A 322 162.94 -2.08 30.78
CA SER A 322 162.28 -0.78 30.53
C SER A 322 162.18 -0.44 29.02
N PRO A 323 161.90 0.81 28.59
CA PRO A 323 160.72 1.70 28.70
C PRO A 323 160.15 2.05 27.28
N ASP A 324 159.09 2.88 27.18
CA ASP A 324 158.93 3.97 26.17
C ASP A 324 157.46 4.43 25.98
N GLU A 325 157.16 5.60 26.54
CA GLU A 325 156.79 6.85 25.88
C GLU A 325 155.96 6.92 24.54
N ILE A 326 154.91 7.78 24.61
CA ILE A 326 154.29 8.68 23.61
C ILE A 326 153.22 8.20 22.57
N ILE A 327 152.08 8.93 22.52
CA ILE A 327 151.41 9.58 21.34
C ILE A 327 149.90 9.31 21.09
N LYS A 328 149.14 10.43 21.05
CA LYS A 328 147.97 10.86 20.24
C LYS A 328 146.51 10.64 20.66
N GLU A 329 145.90 11.81 20.90
CA GLU A 329 144.58 12.29 20.47
C GLU A 329 144.07 11.71 19.13
N ASP A 330 142.76 11.48 19.00
CA ASP A 330 141.87 12.32 18.17
C ASP A 330 140.42 11.82 18.13
N LYS A 331 139.52 12.78 18.41
CA LYS A 331 138.32 13.22 17.67
C LYS A 331 137.39 12.24 16.93
N CYS A 332 136.14 12.76 16.86
CA CYS A 332 135.16 12.68 15.75
C CYS A 332 134.29 11.41 15.71
N LYS A 333 133.04 11.41 15.24
CA LYS A 333 132.01 12.40 14.84
C LYS A 333 130.82 11.53 14.34
N CYS A 334 129.67 12.18 14.08
CA CYS A 334 128.51 11.69 13.29
C CYS A 334 127.48 10.89 14.13
N GLN A 335 126.21 11.28 14.31
CA GLN A 335 125.23 12.00 13.47
C GLN A 335 124.76 11.19 12.25
N ILE A 336 123.45 11.29 11.96
CA ILE A 336 122.70 10.87 10.74
C ILE A 336 122.12 9.43 10.85
N PHE A 337 120.82 9.11 10.68
CA PHE A 337 119.62 9.77 10.14
C PHE A 337 118.38 9.31 10.92
#